data_AF-A0A7S4B1Q6-F1
#
_entry.id   AF-A0A7S4B1Q6-F1
#
_cell.length_a   1.000
_cell.length_b   1.000
_cell.length_c   1.000
_cell.angle_alpha   90.00
_cell.angle_beta   90.00
_cell.angle_gamma   90.00
#
_symmetry.space_group_name_H-M   'P 1'
#
loop_
_entity.id
_entity.type
_entity.pdbx_description
1 polymer ?
#
loop_
_entity_poly.entity_id
_entity_poly.type
_entity_poly.pdbx_seq_one_letter_code
_entity_poly.pdbx_strand_id
1 'polypeptide(L)'
;PVTMAAQPLSVLTVFFGELPPWLPLTLTSMELNPRINFTIIGDATPPDNVPPNVNFEHIPWDAMQEKLSKLTESRVVYREHYKANDIKPLLPELFPHLVHGFEWWAWADLDVIFGDVLKFLSRAKENAACCKDKEVVCSKRLRRDP
;
A
#
# COMPACT_ATOMS: atom_id res chain seq x y z
N PRO A 1 0.15 -31.12 -9.37
CA PRO A 1 -0.27 -29.88 -8.67
C PRO A 1 0.85 -28.84 -8.75
N VAL A 2 0.67 -27.80 -9.58
CA VAL A 2 1.57 -26.65 -9.60
C VAL A 2 1.35 -25.91 -8.28
N THR A 3 2.26 -26.06 -7.32
CA THR A 3 2.34 -25.13 -6.19
C THR A 3 2.58 -23.76 -6.78
N MET A 4 1.54 -22.91 -6.78
CA MET A 4 1.72 -21.49 -7.05
C MET A 4 2.75 -20.99 -6.03
N ALA A 5 3.93 -20.59 -6.51
CA ALA A 5 4.91 -19.96 -5.64
C ALA A 5 4.21 -18.76 -4.99
N ALA A 6 4.25 -18.68 -3.66
CA ALA A 6 3.66 -17.55 -2.94
C ALA A 6 4.19 -16.24 -3.54
N GLN A 7 3.28 -15.33 -3.89
CA GLN A 7 3.70 -14.03 -4.38
C GLN A 7 4.37 -13.28 -3.21
N PRO A 8 5.56 -12.71 -3.40
CA PRO A 8 6.39 -12.26 -2.29
C PRO A 8 5.80 -11.04 -1.57
N LEU A 9 5.15 -10.12 -2.27
CA LEU A 9 4.73 -8.84 -1.69
C LEU A 9 3.49 -8.28 -2.39
N SER A 10 2.51 -7.84 -1.59
CA SER A 10 1.40 -7.00 -2.01
C SER A 10 1.60 -5.57 -1.49
N VAL A 11 1.51 -4.56 -2.35
CA VAL A 11 1.65 -3.14 -2.00
C VAL A 11 0.34 -2.43 -2.23
N LEU A 12 -0.22 -1.86 -1.16
CA LEU A 12 -1.53 -1.19 -1.19
C LEU A 12 -1.35 0.32 -1.14
N THR A 13 -1.97 1.04 -2.09
CA THR A 13 -1.99 2.50 -2.10
C THR A 13 -3.43 2.97 -2.05
N VAL A 14 -3.77 3.84 -1.11
CA VAL A 14 -5.11 4.46 -1.05
C VAL A 14 -5.03 5.84 -1.69
N PHE A 15 -5.92 6.10 -2.64
CA PHE A 15 -5.97 7.38 -3.32
C PHE A 15 -7.38 7.67 -3.81
N PHE A 16 -7.95 8.81 -3.41
CA PHE A 16 -9.28 9.24 -3.80
C PHE A 16 -9.22 10.57 -4.56
N GLY A 17 -10.02 10.68 -5.61
CA GLY A 17 -10.06 11.82 -6.52
C GLY A 17 -9.35 11.57 -7.85
N GLU A 18 -9.08 12.65 -8.58
CA GLU A 18 -8.46 12.61 -9.90
C GLU A 18 -7.03 12.08 -9.83
N LEU A 19 -6.71 11.10 -10.68
CA LEU A 19 -5.38 10.51 -10.75
C LEU A 19 -4.34 11.57 -11.10
N PRO A 20 -3.16 11.55 -10.44
CA PRO A 20 -2.18 12.60 -10.67
C PRO A 20 -1.59 12.53 -12.08
N PRO A 21 -1.22 13.67 -12.69
CA PRO A 21 -0.67 13.70 -14.05
C PRO A 21 0.67 12.97 -14.19
N TRP A 22 1.40 12.74 -13.10
CA TRP A 22 2.63 11.95 -13.06
C TRP A 22 2.42 10.45 -12.86
N LEU A 23 1.17 9.99 -12.69
CA LEU A 23 0.85 8.57 -12.50
C LEU A 23 1.51 7.65 -13.54
N PRO A 24 1.59 7.99 -14.85
CA PRO A 24 2.27 7.14 -15.81
C PRO A 24 3.72 6.80 -15.43
N LEU A 25 4.48 7.74 -14.86
CA LEU A 25 5.86 7.49 -14.39
C LEU A 25 5.88 6.50 -13.22
N THR A 26 4.93 6.64 -12.30
CA THR A 26 4.78 5.74 -11.15
C THR A 26 4.43 4.33 -11.62
N LEU A 27 3.46 4.19 -12.53
CA LEU A 27 3.05 2.91 -13.12
C LEU A 27 4.19 2.23 -13.88
N THR A 28 4.97 2.98 -14.68
CA THR A 28 6.16 2.43 -15.34
C THR A 28 7.16 1.88 -14.33
N SER A 29 7.37 2.55 -13.20
CA SER A 29 8.28 2.03 -12.17
C SER A 29 7.72 0.80 -11.42
N MET A 30 6.40 0.71 -11.26
CA MET A 30 5.72 -0.47 -10.71
C MET A 30 5.85 -1.67 -11.66
N GLU A 31 5.70 -1.46 -12.97
CA GLU A 31 5.83 -2.50 -14.00
C GLU A 31 7.20 -3.19 -13.97
N LEU A 32 8.27 -2.44 -13.66
CA LEU A 32 9.63 -2.98 -13.51
C LEU A 32 9.79 -3.91 -12.29
N ASN A 33 8.77 -4.06 -11.46
CA ASN A 33 8.72 -4.97 -10.31
C ASN A 33 7.68 -6.10 -10.52
N PRO A 34 7.84 -6.98 -11.54
CA PRO A 34 6.79 -7.92 -11.97
C PRO A 34 6.43 -9.02 -10.95
N ARG A 35 7.23 -9.16 -9.89
CA ARG A 35 6.97 -10.09 -8.78
C ARG A 35 6.18 -9.47 -7.63
N ILE A 36 5.89 -8.17 -7.69
CA ILE A 36 5.13 -7.45 -6.68
C ILE A 36 3.76 -7.15 -7.26
N ASN A 37 2.72 -7.42 -6.48
CA ASN A 37 1.37 -7.01 -6.82
C ASN A 37 1.10 -5.63 -6.21
N PHE A 38 0.84 -4.63 -7.04
CA PHE A 38 0.42 -3.31 -6.59
C PHE A 38 -1.10 -3.19 -6.70
N THR A 39 -1.75 -2.60 -5.71
CA THR A 39 -3.18 -2.31 -5.76
C THR A 39 -3.44 -0.86 -5.35
N ILE A 40 -4.09 -0.11 -6.23
CA ILE A 40 -4.56 1.25 -5.98
C ILE A 40 -6.03 1.16 -5.57
N ILE A 41 -6.35 1.59 -4.36
CA ILE A 41 -7.68 1.50 -3.75
C ILE A 41 -8.29 2.90 -3.74
N GLY A 42 -9.46 3.07 -4.36
CA GLY A 42 -10.10 4.39 -4.44
C GLY A 42 -11.26 4.46 -5.43
N ASP A 43 -11.69 5.68 -5.74
CA ASP A 43 -12.82 5.98 -6.63
C ASP A 43 -12.41 6.36 -8.05
N ALA A 44 -11.11 6.39 -8.33
CA ALA A 44 -10.58 6.74 -9.63
C ALA A 44 -10.83 5.64 -10.67
N THR A 45 -11.20 6.04 -11.88
CA THR A 45 -11.20 5.15 -13.05
C THR A 45 -9.75 4.85 -13.46
N PRO A 46 -9.40 3.57 -13.69
CA PRO A 46 -8.06 3.21 -14.17
C PRO A 46 -7.76 3.84 -15.55
N PRO A 47 -6.49 4.19 -15.84
CA PRO A 47 -6.09 4.58 -17.20
C PRO A 47 -6.15 3.37 -18.16
N ASP A 48 -6.13 3.60 -19.48
CA ASP A 48 -6.24 2.52 -20.47
C ASP A 48 -5.06 1.52 -20.41
N ASN A 49 -3.86 1.99 -20.05
CA ASN A 49 -2.63 1.20 -20.04
C ASN A 49 -2.16 0.94 -18.61
N VAL A 50 -2.81 0.00 -17.92
CA VAL A 50 -2.38 -0.46 -16.59
C VAL A 50 -1.40 -1.64 -16.74
N PRO A 51 -0.23 -1.61 -16.09
CA PRO A 51 0.68 -2.76 -16.07
C PRO A 51 0.03 -4.02 -15.49
N PRO A 52 0.42 -5.22 -15.94
CA PRO A 52 -0.22 -6.48 -15.54
C PRO A 52 -0.07 -6.82 -14.04
N ASN A 53 0.87 -6.18 -13.34
CA ASN A 53 1.11 -6.34 -11.91
C ASN A 53 0.53 -5.19 -11.06
N VAL A 54 -0.26 -4.30 -11.68
CA VAL A 54 -0.97 -3.21 -11.01
C VAL A 54 -2.47 -3.45 -11.14
N ASN A 55 -3.19 -3.33 -10.03
CA ASN A 55 -4.64 -3.48 -9.97
C ASN A 55 -5.29 -2.21 -9.41
N PHE A 56 -6.56 -2.03 -9.72
CA PHE A 56 -7.39 -1.00 -9.12
C PHE A 56 -8.55 -1.66 -8.38
N GLU A 57 -8.63 -1.41 -7.07
CA GLU A 57 -9.74 -1.83 -6.22
C GLU A 57 -10.70 -0.64 -6.08
N HIS A 58 -11.75 -0.63 -6.89
CA HIS A 58 -12.67 0.49 -6.92
C HIS A 58 -13.61 0.49 -5.70
N ILE A 59 -13.62 1.58 -4.95
CA ILE A 59 -14.50 1.81 -3.82
C ILE A 59 -14.84 3.32 -3.72
N PRO A 60 -16.13 3.70 -3.68
CA PRO A 60 -16.52 5.10 -3.42
C PRO A 60 -16.11 5.55 -2.01
N TRP A 61 -15.84 6.85 -1.85
CA TRP A 61 -15.41 7.43 -0.56
C TRP A 61 -16.37 7.11 0.60
N ASP A 62 -17.67 7.28 0.40
CA ASP A 62 -18.67 7.00 1.42
C ASP A 62 -18.67 5.53 1.86
N ALA A 63 -18.46 4.61 0.91
CA ALA A 63 -18.37 3.18 1.19
C ALA A 63 -17.10 2.83 1.97
N MET A 64 -15.97 3.48 1.67
CA MET A 64 -14.73 3.34 2.45
C MET A 64 -14.95 3.79 3.90
N GLN A 65 -15.63 4.92 4.10
CA GLN A 65 -15.89 5.46 5.44
C GLN A 65 -16.85 4.59 6.24
N GLU A 66 -17.87 4.03 5.60
CA GLU A 66 -18.77 3.06 6.23
C GLU A 66 -17.99 1.81 6.69
N LYS A 67 -17.13 1.29 5.82
CA LYS A 67 -16.31 0.12 6.10
C LYS A 67 -15.32 0.37 7.25
N LEU A 68 -14.68 1.53 7.26
CA LEU A 68 -13.82 1.97 8.37
C LEU A 68 -14.60 2.12 9.68
N SER A 69 -15.79 2.71 9.63
CA SER A 69 -16.62 2.91 10.83
C SER A 69 -17.04 1.57 11.44
N LYS A 70 -17.37 0.58 10.59
CA LYS A 70 -17.67 -0.79 11.03
C LYS A 70 -16.46 -1.47 11.66
N LEU A 71 -15.27 -1.33 11.05
CA LEU A 71 -14.04 -1.95 11.55
C LEU A 71 -13.59 -1.36 12.90
N THR A 72 -13.72 -0.05 13.06
CA THR A 72 -13.21 0.67 14.25
C THR A 72 -14.24 0.81 15.38
N GLU A 73 -15.48 0.35 15.17
CA GLU A 73 -16.63 0.57 16.05
C GLU A 73 -16.81 2.05 16.44
N SER A 74 -16.31 2.96 15.59
CA SER A 74 -16.25 4.40 15.85
C SER A 74 -16.72 5.16 14.63
N ARG A 75 -17.39 6.30 14.86
CA ARG A 75 -17.83 7.19 13.79
C ARG A 75 -16.69 8.14 13.38
N VAL A 76 -15.58 7.57 12.93
CA VAL A 76 -14.48 8.35 12.34
C VAL A 76 -14.91 8.74 10.93
N VAL A 77 -15.18 10.02 10.72
CA VAL A 77 -15.57 10.56 9.41
C VAL A 77 -14.52 11.56 8.96
N TYR A 78 -13.75 11.17 7.96
CA TYR A 78 -12.84 12.05 7.25
C TYR A 78 -13.62 12.94 6.28
N ARG A 79 -13.52 14.27 6.44
CA ARG A 79 -14.20 15.21 5.52
C ARG A 79 -13.39 15.49 4.25
N GLU A 80 -12.10 15.18 4.28
CA GLU A 80 -11.15 15.50 3.21
C GLU A 80 -10.51 14.22 2.70
N HIS A 81 -10.56 14.00 1.38
CA HIS A 81 -9.97 12.81 0.74
C HIS A 81 -8.45 12.71 0.97
N TYR A 82 -7.76 13.84 1.17
CA TYR A 82 -6.34 13.86 1.51
C TYR A 82 -6.00 13.08 2.80
N LYS A 83 -6.96 12.94 3.72
CA LYS A 83 -6.80 12.15 4.95
C LYS A 83 -6.92 10.64 4.74
N ALA A 84 -7.17 10.17 3.51
CA ALA A 84 -7.22 8.74 3.22
C ALA A 84 -5.91 8.01 3.54
N ASN A 85 -4.78 8.72 3.58
CA ASN A 85 -3.50 8.17 4.02
C ASN A 85 -3.51 7.68 5.48
N ASP A 86 -4.37 8.22 6.34
CA ASP A 86 -4.53 7.77 7.73
C ASP A 86 -5.16 6.36 7.80
N ILE A 87 -5.80 5.90 6.72
CA ILE A 87 -6.46 4.59 6.61
C ILE A 87 -5.45 3.46 6.31
N LYS A 88 -4.27 3.79 5.78
CA LYS A 88 -3.28 2.80 5.30
C LYS A 88 -2.95 1.67 6.26
N PRO A 89 -2.74 1.90 7.58
CA PRO A 89 -2.46 0.82 8.52
C PRO A 89 -3.58 -0.21 8.65
N LEU A 90 -4.83 0.16 8.32
CA LEU A 90 -6.02 -0.68 8.44
C LEU A 90 -6.37 -1.41 7.13
N LEU A 91 -5.65 -1.15 6.04
CA LEU A 91 -5.95 -1.73 4.73
C LEU A 91 -5.98 -3.26 4.70
N PRO A 92 -5.09 -4.00 5.38
CA PRO A 92 -5.17 -5.46 5.40
C PRO A 92 -6.48 -5.98 6.02
N GLU A 93 -6.97 -5.32 7.07
CA GLU A 93 -8.22 -5.70 7.74
C GLU A 93 -9.44 -5.27 6.91
N LEU A 94 -9.37 -4.11 6.25
CA LEU A 94 -10.41 -3.66 5.34
C LEU A 94 -10.47 -4.57 4.09
N PHE A 95 -9.34 -4.92 3.50
CA PHE A 95 -9.26 -5.64 2.23
C PHE A 95 -8.40 -6.92 2.35
N PRO A 96 -8.85 -7.91 3.15
CA PRO A 96 -8.06 -9.10 3.44
C PRO A 96 -7.73 -9.92 2.18
N HIS A 97 -8.59 -9.87 1.17
CA HIS A 97 -8.36 -10.56 -0.10
C HIS A 97 -7.18 -9.99 -0.91
N LEU A 98 -6.77 -8.74 -0.67
CA LEU A 98 -5.63 -8.11 -1.37
C LEU A 98 -4.27 -8.51 -0.78
N VAL A 99 -4.26 -9.09 0.42
CA VAL A 99 -3.05 -9.54 1.12
C VAL A 99 -3.02 -11.06 1.32
N HIS A 100 -4.16 -11.73 1.17
CA HIS A 100 -4.26 -13.17 1.34
C HIS A 100 -3.39 -13.94 0.34
N GLY A 101 -2.55 -14.85 0.86
CA GLY A 101 -1.65 -15.68 0.04
C GLY A 101 -0.31 -15.02 -0.33
N PHE A 102 -0.09 -13.77 0.08
CA PHE A 102 1.21 -13.09 -0.04
C PHE A 102 2.07 -13.33 1.20
N GLU A 103 3.39 -13.38 1.02
CA GLU A 103 4.33 -13.52 2.15
C GLU A 103 4.45 -12.21 2.95
N TRP A 104 4.40 -11.07 2.26
CA TRP A 104 4.49 -9.74 2.84
C TRP A 104 3.39 -8.82 2.31
N TRP A 105 3.06 -7.79 3.08
CA TRP A 105 2.29 -6.65 2.61
C TRP A 105 2.99 -5.34 2.97
N ALA A 106 2.73 -4.29 2.20
CA ALA A 106 3.20 -2.94 2.46
C ALA A 106 2.17 -1.91 1.97
N TRP A 107 2.43 -0.64 2.25
CA TRP A 107 1.68 0.46 1.68
C TRP A 107 2.61 1.51 1.07
N ALA A 108 2.10 2.30 0.13
CA ALA A 108 2.85 3.36 -0.55
C ALA A 108 1.98 4.57 -0.88
N ASP A 109 2.54 5.53 -1.63
CA ASP A 109 1.87 6.69 -2.21
C ASP A 109 2.02 6.67 -3.75
N LEU A 110 1.23 7.48 -4.47
CA LEU A 110 1.30 7.63 -5.93
C LEU A 110 2.29 8.71 -6.40
N ASP A 111 3.07 9.29 -5.49
CA ASP A 111 4.15 10.24 -5.79
C ASP A 111 5.55 9.61 -5.61
N VAL A 112 5.62 8.27 -5.71
CA VAL A 112 6.83 7.47 -5.53
C VAL A 112 7.27 6.84 -6.86
N ILE A 113 8.57 6.89 -7.14
CA ILE A 113 9.21 6.10 -8.20
C ILE A 113 9.92 4.90 -7.56
N PHE A 114 9.53 3.69 -7.96
CA PHE A 114 10.04 2.45 -7.38
C PHE A 114 11.32 1.98 -8.09
N GLY A 115 12.37 1.71 -7.31
CA GLY A 115 13.53 0.92 -7.77
C GLY A 115 13.26 -0.58 -7.68
N ASP A 116 14.32 -1.38 -7.53
CA ASP A 116 14.21 -2.82 -7.23
C ASP A 116 13.85 -3.02 -5.75
N VAL A 117 12.56 -3.14 -5.45
CA VAL A 117 12.04 -3.20 -4.07
C VAL A 117 12.46 -4.49 -3.37
N LEU A 118 12.39 -5.63 -4.07
CA LEU A 118 12.69 -6.94 -3.47
C LEU A 118 14.17 -7.09 -3.11
N LYS A 119 15.08 -6.45 -3.84
CA LYS A 119 16.51 -6.38 -3.49
C LYS A 119 16.77 -5.79 -2.10
N PHE A 120 15.93 -4.86 -1.65
CA PHE A 120 16.08 -4.27 -0.32
C PHE A 120 15.26 -5.00 0.74
N LEU A 121 14.17 -5.69 0.37
CA LEU A 121 13.40 -6.50 1.30
C LEU A 121 14.24 -7.66 1.87
N SER A 122 15.04 -8.33 1.04
CA SER A 122 15.98 -9.36 1.51
C SER A 122 16.97 -8.79 2.53
N ARG A 123 17.54 -7.60 2.26
CA ARG A 123 18.45 -6.91 3.20
C ARG A 123 17.74 -6.46 4.47
N ALA A 124 16.48 -6.04 4.39
CA ALA A 124 15.67 -5.64 5.54
C ALA A 124 15.38 -6.83 6.47
N LYS A 125 15.23 -8.06 5.95
CA LYS A 125 15.12 -9.26 6.78
C LYS A 125 16.40 -9.52 7.58
N GLU A 126 17.56 -9.28 6.98
CA GLU A 126 18.86 -9.43 7.64
C GLU A 126 19.11 -8.32 8.68
N ASN A 127 18.60 -7.11 8.43
CA ASN A 127 18.82 -5.92 9.25
C ASN A 127 17.52 -5.13 9.43
N ALA A 128 16.56 -5.69 10.17
CA ALA A 128 15.25 -5.06 10.37
C ALA A 128 15.42 -3.66 10.98
N ALA A 129 14.96 -2.64 10.24
CA ALA A 129 15.05 -1.24 10.67
C ALA A 129 14.16 -0.93 11.89
N CYS A 130 13.24 -1.83 12.25
CA CYS A 130 12.38 -1.72 13.42
C CYS A 130 12.56 -2.92 14.37
N CYS A 131 13.23 -2.63 15.49
CA CYS A 131 12.94 -3.11 16.83
C CYS A 131 12.57 -4.58 17.01
N LYS A 132 13.56 -5.47 16.94
CA LYS A 132 13.54 -6.63 17.82
C LYS A 132 13.65 -6.10 19.27
N ASP A 133 12.58 -6.25 20.05
CA ASP A 133 12.51 -5.99 21.51
C ASP A 133 12.51 -4.52 22.01
N LYS A 134 12.23 -3.50 21.18
CA LYS A 134 12.25 -2.07 21.62
C LYS A 134 11.19 -1.15 21.00
N GLU A 135 9.92 -1.55 20.96
CA GLU A 135 8.85 -0.70 20.42
C GLU A 135 8.58 0.58 21.25
N VAL A 136 8.97 0.63 22.52
CA VAL A 136 8.57 1.73 23.42
C VAL A 136 9.43 3.01 23.27
N VAL A 137 10.56 2.98 22.54
CA VAL A 137 11.50 4.12 22.51
C VAL A 137 11.75 4.67 21.10
N CYS A 138 11.01 4.20 20.09
CA CYS A 138 11.20 4.66 18.72
C CYS A 138 10.51 6.02 18.49
N SER A 139 11.05 7.08 19.08
CA SER A 139 10.65 8.44 18.67
C SER A 139 11.31 8.76 17.33
N LYS A 140 10.54 9.31 16.38
CA LYS A 140 11.00 9.87 15.09
C LYS A 140 12.21 10.82 15.19
N ARG A 141 12.63 11.23 16.40
CA ARG A 141 13.74 12.15 16.66
C ARG A 141 15.11 11.48 16.81
N LEU A 142 15.20 10.16 16.98
CA LEU A 142 16.48 9.49 17.28
C LEU A 142 17.39 9.26 16.07
N ARG A 143 16.90 9.51 14.84
CA ARG A 143 17.73 9.56 13.61
C ARG A 143 17.59 10.89 12.89
N ARG A 144 17.78 12.00 13.60
CA ARG A 144 18.41 13.14 12.93
C ARG A 144 19.90 12.84 12.99
N ASP A 145 20.52 12.69 11.83
CA ASP A 145 21.96 12.46 11.66
C ASP A 145 22.79 13.41 12.55
N PRO A 146 24.01 13.00 12.96
CA PRO A 146 24.98 13.90 13.59
C PRO A 146 25.33 15.10 12.69
#